data_AF-A0AA90YT50-F1
#
_entry.id   AF-A0AA90YT50-F1
#
_cell.length_a   1.000
_cell.length_b   1.000
_cell.length_c   1.000
_cell.angle_alpha   90.00
_cell.angle_beta   90.00
_cell.angle_gamma   90.00
#
_symmetry.space_group_name_H-M   'P 1'
#
loop_
_entity.id
_entity.type
_entity.pdbx_description
1 polymer ?
#
loop_
_entity_poly.entity_id
_entity_poly.type
_entity_poly.pdbx_seq_one_letter_code
_entity_poly.pdbx_strand_id
1 'polypeptide(L)'
;MSADLDAGLNDQGDVEDDEGDYSVYPHMDGIKCSMSWKLGSYGERGALSDDMIESLAERFDLPFKLVRELSVLLGNCLNNDDDIAINLTEVRRSQAIERGQKYLKQLLRKAKQSSIGPQELRNALGSLSTYFASTPEDADLLPQVLDKLETATALTQDVINDIRRIHGTPGAIAEMSPRDKRFSRDKRRQYIVESCCYIWKDAGRPLTYTTYSDGRPGGQRQGPLVNFIQAVVKMITEPGQILSGETIRVDIDGFRDKLEREEQERWAPPELGNQYT
;
A
#
# COMPACT_ATOMS: atom_id res chain seq x y z
N MET A 1 32.77 -57.68 -20.34
CA MET A 1 31.30 -57.70 -20.26
C MET A 1 30.98 -57.34 -18.82
N SER A 2 30.81 -56.04 -18.54
CA SER A 2 29.50 -55.34 -18.49
C SER A 2 28.64 -55.86 -17.35
N ALA A 3 28.05 -55.09 -16.44
CA ALA A 3 27.81 -53.65 -16.31
C ALA A 3 27.56 -53.38 -14.79
N ASP A 4 28.01 -52.25 -14.24
CA ASP A 4 27.22 -51.04 -13.88
C ASP A 4 25.97 -51.23 -13.00
N LEU A 5 25.90 -50.31 -12.02
CA LEU A 5 24.75 -49.62 -11.41
C LEU A 5 24.69 -49.78 -9.88
N ASP A 6 24.59 -48.78 -9.00
CA ASP A 6 24.58 -47.31 -8.95
C ASP A 6 23.58 -46.89 -7.85
N ALA A 7 23.92 -45.78 -7.19
CA ALA A 7 23.10 -44.81 -6.49
C ALA A 7 22.18 -45.22 -5.32
N GLY A 8 22.46 -44.58 -4.18
CA GLY A 8 21.51 -44.41 -3.10
C GLY A 8 21.93 -43.34 -2.07
N LEU A 9 22.67 -42.31 -2.49
CA LEU A 9 22.87 -41.08 -1.71
C LEU A 9 21.67 -40.18 -1.98
N ASN A 10 20.76 -40.07 -1.01
CA ASN A 10 19.71 -39.06 -1.00
C ASN A 10 20.02 -38.13 0.17
N ASP A 11 21.02 -37.27 -0.06
CA ASP A 11 21.28 -36.08 0.75
C ASP A 11 20.28 -35.02 0.29
N GLN A 12 19.15 -34.93 1.00
CA GLN A 12 18.18 -33.87 0.78
C GLN A 12 18.82 -32.58 1.26
N GLY A 13 19.33 -31.82 0.29
CA GLY A 13 19.94 -30.53 0.49
C GLY A 13 19.10 -29.66 1.42
N ASP A 14 19.75 -29.26 2.51
CA ASP A 14 19.38 -28.13 3.32
C ASP A 14 19.06 -26.95 2.37
N VAL A 15 17.84 -26.44 2.51
CA VAL A 15 17.49 -25.13 1.96
C VAL A 15 18.30 -24.14 2.79
N GLU A 16 19.46 -23.76 2.28
CA GLU A 16 20.18 -22.58 2.76
C GLU A 16 19.23 -21.38 2.58
N ASP A 17 18.58 -20.98 3.68
CA ASP A 17 17.99 -19.67 3.80
C ASP A 17 19.10 -18.65 3.50
N ASP A 18 18.96 -17.95 2.38
CA ASP A 18 19.81 -16.82 1.97
C ASP A 18 19.63 -15.71 3.02
N GLU A 19 20.43 -15.76 4.10
CA GLU A 19 20.43 -14.88 5.29
C GLU A 19 20.49 -13.37 4.95
N GLY A 20 20.67 -12.99 3.67
CA GLY A 20 20.78 -11.61 3.20
C GLY A 20 19.57 -11.01 2.45
N ASP A 21 18.51 -11.78 2.18
CA ASP A 21 17.37 -11.29 1.39
C ASP A 21 16.06 -11.20 2.20
N TYR A 22 15.82 -10.02 2.79
CA TYR A 22 14.63 -9.71 3.58
C TYR A 22 13.65 -8.78 2.84
N SER A 23 12.41 -8.75 3.32
CA SER A 23 11.38 -7.81 2.86
C SER A 23 11.17 -6.68 3.86
N VAL A 24 10.93 -5.48 3.35
CA VAL A 24 10.49 -4.32 4.13
C VAL A 24 9.11 -3.91 3.67
N TYR A 25 8.39 -3.20 4.54
CA TYR A 25 6.99 -2.84 4.31
C TYR A 25 6.82 -1.33 4.42
N PRO A 26 7.35 -0.53 3.47
CA PRO A 26 7.10 0.90 3.45
C PRO A 26 5.60 1.18 3.24
N HIS A 27 5.12 2.24 3.88
CA HIS A 27 3.84 2.84 3.53
C HIS A 27 3.93 3.48 2.15
N MET A 28 2.97 3.17 1.26
CA MET A 28 2.93 3.70 -0.10
C MET A 28 1.53 4.16 -0.48
N ASP A 29 1.35 5.47 -0.59
CA ASP A 29 0.14 6.09 -1.14
C ASP A 29 0.30 6.39 -2.65
N GLY A 30 -0.82 6.50 -3.37
CA GLY A 30 -0.81 6.83 -4.81
C GLY A 30 -0.46 5.68 -5.76
N ILE A 31 -0.51 4.43 -5.29
CA ILE A 31 -0.45 3.26 -6.19
C ILE A 31 -1.66 3.34 -7.13
N LYS A 32 -1.50 3.02 -8.42
CA LYS A 32 -2.53 3.17 -9.48
C LYS A 32 -3.93 2.60 -9.15
N CYS A 33 -4.05 1.76 -8.12
CA CYS A 33 -5.28 1.15 -7.63
C CYS A 33 -5.92 1.87 -6.42
N SER A 34 -5.29 2.92 -5.85
CA SER A 34 -5.85 3.71 -4.76
C SER A 34 -6.74 4.82 -5.28
N MET A 35 -7.89 5.02 -4.64
CA MET A 35 -8.76 6.17 -4.95
C MET A 35 -8.06 7.48 -4.61
N SER A 36 -8.55 8.59 -5.17
CA SER A 36 -8.05 9.94 -4.89
C SER A 36 -8.59 10.45 -3.55
N TRP A 37 -8.15 9.82 -2.47
CA TRP A 37 -8.54 10.15 -1.10
C TRP A 37 -8.11 11.57 -0.73
N LYS A 38 -8.98 12.32 -0.05
CA LYS A 38 -8.61 13.56 0.63
C LYS A 38 -7.82 13.18 1.87
N LEU A 39 -6.49 13.28 1.79
CA LEU A 39 -5.61 12.97 2.92
C LEU A 39 -5.30 14.23 3.71
N GLY A 40 -5.21 14.12 5.03
CA GLY A 40 -4.89 15.24 5.90
C GLY A 40 -4.96 14.93 7.38
N SER A 41 -4.56 15.90 8.21
CA SER A 41 -4.63 15.77 9.67
C SER A 41 -6.02 16.19 10.17
N TYR A 42 -6.89 15.21 10.37
CA TYR A 42 -8.28 15.43 10.78
C TYR A 42 -8.48 15.47 12.30
N GLY A 43 -7.61 14.79 13.06
CA GLY A 43 -7.68 14.69 14.51
C GLY A 43 -9.06 14.27 15.03
N GLU A 44 -9.43 14.77 16.20
CA GLU A 44 -10.72 14.47 16.84
C GLU A 44 -11.93 15.11 16.15
N ARG A 45 -11.73 16.01 15.18
CA ARG A 45 -12.84 16.63 14.43
C ARG A 45 -13.39 15.69 13.36
N GLY A 46 -12.56 14.78 12.85
CA GLY A 46 -12.92 13.86 11.79
C GLY A 46 -12.86 14.47 10.38
N ALA A 47 -13.15 13.64 9.38
CA ALA A 47 -12.97 13.95 7.96
C ALA A 47 -14.15 14.69 7.29
N LEU A 48 -15.33 14.66 7.90
CA LEU A 48 -16.55 15.25 7.38
C LEU A 48 -16.84 16.58 8.07
N SER A 49 -17.30 17.59 7.30
CA SER A 49 -17.81 18.84 7.87
C SER A 49 -19.17 18.63 8.53
N ASP A 50 -19.59 19.57 9.39
CA ASP A 50 -20.89 19.51 10.07
C ASP A 50 -22.06 19.40 9.05
N ASP A 51 -22.04 20.18 7.96
CA ASP A 51 -23.04 20.08 6.89
C ASP A 51 -23.10 18.68 6.23
N MET A 52 -21.95 18.02 6.06
CA MET A 52 -21.89 16.66 5.51
C MET A 52 -22.46 15.65 6.51
N ILE A 53 -22.17 15.84 7.81
CA ILE A 53 -22.69 15.00 8.89
C ILE A 53 -24.22 15.13 8.96
N GLU A 54 -24.76 16.36 8.94
CA GLU A 54 -26.20 16.61 8.90
C GLU A 54 -26.83 15.94 7.69
N SER A 55 -26.26 16.15 6.49
CA SER A 55 -26.77 15.55 5.26
C SER A 55 -26.80 14.02 5.30
N LEU A 56 -25.77 13.37 5.85
CA LEU A 56 -25.73 11.91 5.98
C LEU A 56 -26.72 11.41 7.03
N ALA A 57 -26.80 12.09 8.18
CA ALA A 57 -27.72 11.75 9.26
C ALA A 57 -29.17 11.79 8.78
N GLU A 58 -29.57 12.88 8.12
CA GLU A 58 -30.92 13.02 7.56
C GLU A 58 -31.21 12.03 6.44
N ARG A 59 -30.30 11.91 5.46
CA ARG A 59 -30.53 11.11 4.27
C ARG A 59 -30.64 9.61 4.57
N PHE A 60 -29.89 9.13 5.55
CA PHE A 60 -29.84 7.70 5.89
C PHE A 60 -30.52 7.38 7.22
N ASP A 61 -31.19 8.36 7.83
CA ASP A 61 -31.91 8.22 9.10
C ASP A 61 -30.99 7.64 10.19
N LEU A 62 -29.81 8.23 10.32
CA LEU A 62 -28.79 7.83 11.29
C LEU A 62 -28.72 8.84 12.43
N PRO A 63 -28.54 8.39 13.69
CA PRO A 63 -28.28 9.30 14.80
C PRO A 63 -27.06 10.18 14.53
N PHE A 64 -27.22 11.50 14.68
CA PHE A 64 -26.15 12.48 14.44
C PHE A 64 -24.83 12.11 15.15
N LYS A 65 -24.93 11.62 16.39
CA LYS A 65 -23.78 11.17 17.18
C LYS A 65 -22.98 10.06 16.48
N LEU A 66 -23.64 9.09 15.87
CA LEU A 66 -22.99 7.99 15.16
C LEU A 66 -22.33 8.47 13.86
N VAL A 67 -22.95 9.41 13.15
CA VAL A 67 -22.34 9.99 11.93
C VAL A 67 -21.13 10.86 12.29
N ARG A 68 -21.15 11.55 13.44
CA ARG A 68 -19.99 12.27 13.96
C ARG A 68 -18.85 11.32 14.35
N GLU A 69 -19.17 10.20 14.98
CA GLU A 69 -18.20 9.14 15.27
C GLU A 69 -17.61 8.55 13.98
N LEU A 70 -18.44 8.31 12.96
CA LEU A 70 -17.97 7.92 11.63
C LEU A 70 -16.95 8.92 11.08
N SER A 71 -17.23 10.23 11.19
CA SER A 71 -16.30 11.27 10.75
C SER A 71 -14.91 11.10 11.37
N VAL A 72 -14.84 10.81 12.68
CA VAL A 72 -13.58 10.57 13.40
C VAL A 72 -12.88 9.30 12.88
N LEU A 73 -13.61 8.19 12.74
CA LEU A 73 -13.06 6.95 12.19
C LEU A 73 -12.50 7.14 10.78
N LEU A 74 -13.22 7.88 9.93
CA LEU A 74 -12.76 8.23 8.58
C LEU A 74 -11.52 9.13 8.65
N GLY A 75 -11.48 10.08 9.58
CA GLY A 75 -10.31 10.94 9.83
C GLY A 75 -9.06 10.12 10.13
N ASN A 76 -9.18 9.07 10.95
CA ASN A 76 -8.08 8.15 11.25
C ASN A 76 -7.65 7.35 10.01
N CYS A 77 -8.60 6.92 9.17
CA CYS A 77 -8.30 6.20 7.92
C CYS A 77 -7.59 7.09 6.89
N LEU A 78 -7.96 8.37 6.84
CA LEU A 78 -7.48 9.36 5.87
C LEU A 78 -6.30 10.17 6.38
N ASN A 79 -5.81 9.87 7.59
CA ASN A 79 -4.68 10.58 8.14
C ASN A 79 -3.43 10.33 7.27
N ASN A 80 -2.68 11.40 7.08
CA ASN A 80 -1.53 11.48 6.18
C ASN A 80 -0.19 11.45 6.92
N ASP A 81 -0.22 11.08 8.19
CA ASP A 81 0.98 10.90 9.00
C ASP A 81 1.77 9.69 8.48
N ASP A 82 3.10 9.86 8.37
CA ASP A 82 4.01 8.86 7.79
C ASP A 82 4.09 7.60 8.66
N ASP A 83 3.70 7.70 9.93
CA ASP A 83 3.66 6.59 10.90
C ASP A 83 2.41 5.69 10.76
N ILE A 84 1.49 6.01 9.83
CA ILE A 84 0.28 5.23 9.66
C ILE A 84 0.50 4.03 8.74
N ALA A 85 0.53 2.86 9.37
CA ALA A 85 0.68 1.55 8.74
C ALA A 85 -0.59 1.04 8.02
N ILE A 86 -1.18 1.83 7.11
CA ILE A 86 -2.38 1.39 6.36
C ILE A 86 -2.00 0.70 5.05
N ASN A 87 -1.20 1.32 4.18
CA ASN A 87 -0.85 0.77 2.86
C ASN A 87 0.58 0.22 2.85
N LEU A 88 0.86 -0.67 3.81
CA LEU A 88 2.13 -1.38 3.88
C LEU A 88 2.30 -2.26 2.64
N THR A 89 3.35 -2.02 1.87
CA THR A 89 3.63 -2.80 0.67
C THR A 89 4.94 -3.54 0.77
N GLU A 90 4.93 -4.85 0.49
CA GLU A 90 6.13 -5.65 0.51
C GLU A 90 7.12 -5.22 -0.59
N VAL A 91 8.33 -4.87 -0.15
CA VAL A 91 9.49 -4.59 -0.99
C VAL A 91 10.60 -5.55 -0.59
N ARG A 92 10.89 -6.52 -1.46
CA ARG A 92 11.99 -7.47 -1.27
C ARG A 92 13.32 -6.81 -1.63
N ARG A 93 14.31 -6.89 -0.75
CA ARG A 93 15.61 -6.22 -0.88
C ARG A 93 16.29 -6.53 -2.21
N SER A 94 16.49 -7.81 -2.53
CA SER A 94 17.19 -8.24 -3.75
C SER A 94 16.55 -7.65 -5.02
N GLN A 95 15.22 -7.73 -5.11
CA GLN A 95 14.46 -7.25 -6.26
C GLN A 95 14.45 -5.73 -6.38
N ALA A 96 14.41 -5.01 -5.26
CA ALA A 96 14.47 -3.55 -5.25
C ALA A 96 15.84 -3.04 -5.72
N ILE A 97 16.93 -3.67 -5.24
CA ILE A 97 18.30 -3.36 -5.67
C ILE A 97 18.47 -3.69 -7.16
N GLU A 98 18.04 -4.86 -7.61
CA GLU A 98 18.17 -5.28 -9.01
C GLU A 98 17.45 -4.33 -9.97
N ARG A 99 16.22 -3.92 -9.62
CA ARG A 99 15.45 -2.92 -10.39
C ARG A 99 16.14 -1.55 -10.38
N GLY A 100 16.62 -1.11 -9.22
CA GLY A 100 17.40 0.12 -9.11
C GLY A 100 18.61 0.13 -10.03
N GLN A 101 19.41 -0.93 -9.99
CA GLN A 101 20.59 -1.10 -10.85
C GLN A 101 20.22 -1.11 -12.35
N LYS A 102 19.18 -1.87 -12.73
CA LYS A 102 18.67 -1.89 -14.12
C LYS A 102 18.25 -0.50 -14.58
N TYR A 103 17.54 0.25 -13.75
CA TYR A 103 17.10 1.61 -14.06
C TYR A 103 18.28 2.58 -14.17
N LEU A 104 19.21 2.54 -13.21
CA LEU A 104 20.42 3.36 -13.22
C LEU A 104 21.29 3.10 -14.46
N LYS A 105 21.40 1.84 -14.89
CA LYS A 105 22.10 1.47 -16.13
C LYS A 105 21.46 2.13 -17.37
N GLN A 106 20.13 2.23 -17.41
CA GLN A 106 19.42 2.92 -18.48
C GLN A 106 19.67 4.44 -18.43
N LEU A 107 19.61 5.04 -17.25
CA LEU A 107 19.91 6.47 -17.06
C LEU A 107 21.35 6.80 -17.47
N LEU A 108 22.32 5.97 -17.07
CA LEU A 108 23.72 6.12 -17.45
C LEU A 108 23.89 6.05 -18.98
N ARG A 109 23.17 5.15 -19.66
CA ARG A 109 23.19 5.06 -21.13
C ARG A 109 22.63 6.34 -21.76
N LYS A 110 21.50 6.85 -21.27
CA LYS A 110 20.91 8.10 -21.76
C LYS A 110 21.83 9.30 -21.53
N ALA A 111 22.43 9.41 -20.35
CA ALA A 111 23.38 10.47 -20.00
C ALA A 111 24.59 10.47 -20.95
N LYS A 112 25.19 9.30 -21.23
CA LYS A 112 26.30 9.18 -22.19
C LYS A 112 25.91 9.55 -23.63
N GLN A 113 24.65 9.32 -24.01
CA GLN A 113 24.13 9.65 -25.33
C GLN A 113 23.65 11.11 -25.43
N SER A 114 23.79 11.91 -24.37
CA SER A 114 23.24 13.27 -24.28
C SER A 114 21.74 13.34 -24.57
N SER A 115 21.01 12.25 -24.30
CA SER A 115 19.56 12.14 -24.54
C SER A 115 18.71 12.41 -23.29
N ILE A 116 19.35 12.92 -22.23
CA ILE A 116 18.72 13.35 -20.98
C ILE A 116 19.46 14.57 -20.45
N GLY A 117 18.72 15.59 -20.00
CA GLY A 117 19.31 16.79 -19.40
C GLY A 117 19.62 16.61 -17.89
N PRO A 118 20.38 17.54 -17.26
CA PRO A 118 20.69 17.47 -15.84
C PRO A 118 19.45 17.39 -14.93
N GLN A 119 18.45 18.25 -15.18
CA GLN A 119 17.24 18.28 -14.36
C GLN A 119 16.38 17.02 -14.52
N GLU A 120 16.28 16.49 -15.74
CA GLU A 120 15.55 15.24 -15.99
C GLU A 120 16.26 14.05 -15.33
N LEU A 121 17.60 14.01 -15.38
CA LEU A 121 18.40 13.01 -14.69
C LEU A 121 18.25 13.12 -13.16
N ARG A 122 18.25 14.35 -12.61
CA ARG A 122 18.02 14.60 -11.19
C ARG A 122 16.66 14.08 -10.75
N ASN A 123 15.60 14.40 -11.50
CA ASN A 123 14.25 13.94 -11.20
C ASN A 123 14.15 12.41 -11.25
N ALA A 124 14.80 11.78 -12.22
CA ALA A 124 14.83 10.31 -12.34
C ALA A 124 15.65 9.63 -11.22
N LEU A 125 16.77 10.23 -10.81
CA LEU A 125 17.57 9.72 -9.69
C LEU A 125 16.85 9.96 -8.35
N GLY A 126 16.13 11.07 -8.21
CA GLY A 126 15.38 11.42 -7.00
C GLY A 126 14.21 10.48 -6.70
N SER A 127 13.79 9.62 -7.64
CA SER A 127 12.80 8.57 -7.36
C SER A 127 13.41 7.27 -6.80
N LEU A 128 14.74 7.17 -6.72
CA LEU A 128 15.44 6.03 -6.13
C LEU A 128 15.67 6.26 -4.63
N SER A 129 15.86 5.17 -3.89
CA SER A 129 16.09 5.19 -2.45
C SER A 129 17.44 4.57 -2.09
N THR A 130 18.05 5.06 -1.01
CA THR A 130 19.29 4.53 -0.41
C THR A 130 19.03 3.55 0.72
N TYR A 131 17.76 3.17 0.94
CA TYR A 131 17.30 2.40 2.11
C TYR A 131 18.10 1.11 2.38
N PHE A 132 18.57 0.43 1.33
CA PHE A 132 19.31 -0.83 1.45
C PHE A 132 20.83 -0.69 1.35
N ALA A 133 21.36 0.54 1.48
CA ALA A 133 22.80 0.77 1.51
C ALA A 133 23.42 0.05 2.71
N SER A 134 24.54 -0.64 2.48
CA SER A 134 25.22 -1.42 3.51
C SER A 134 25.94 -0.53 4.54
N THR A 135 26.31 0.68 4.14
CA THR A 135 27.05 1.65 4.96
C THR A 135 26.50 3.07 4.77
N PRO A 136 26.68 3.97 5.75
CA PRO A 136 26.36 5.39 5.58
C PRO A 136 27.09 6.02 4.38
N GLU A 137 28.34 5.63 4.14
CA GLU A 137 29.14 6.12 3.03
C GLU A 137 28.54 5.74 1.67
N ASP A 138 27.96 4.54 1.56
CA ASP A 138 27.25 4.10 0.35
C ASP A 138 25.91 4.83 0.19
N ALA A 139 25.21 5.09 1.30
CA ALA A 139 23.95 5.84 1.32
C ALA A 139 24.14 7.30 0.88
N ASP A 140 25.29 7.90 1.18
CA ASP A 140 25.60 9.29 0.82
C ASP A 140 25.91 9.49 -0.67
N LEU A 141 26.16 8.43 -1.44
CA LEU A 141 26.52 8.55 -2.85
C LEU A 141 25.40 9.17 -3.69
N LEU A 142 24.14 8.77 -3.47
CA LEU A 142 23.01 9.30 -4.24
C LEU A 142 22.73 10.79 -3.91
N PRO A 143 22.61 11.22 -2.64
CA PRO A 143 22.49 12.63 -2.28
C PRO A 143 23.58 13.51 -2.89
N GLN A 144 24.85 13.09 -2.84
CA GLN A 144 25.96 13.86 -3.42
C GLN A 144 25.78 14.11 -4.93
N VAL A 145 25.28 13.12 -5.67
CA VAL A 145 25.01 13.28 -7.10
C VAL A 145 23.80 14.18 -7.35
N LEU A 146 22.76 14.08 -6.52
CA LEU A 146 21.58 14.93 -6.62
C LEU A 146 21.93 16.41 -6.37
N ASP A 147 22.79 16.69 -5.39
CA ASP A 147 23.27 18.04 -5.07
C ASP A 147 24.09 18.62 -6.23
N LYS A 148 25.00 17.82 -6.80
CA LYS A 148 25.76 18.23 -8.01
C LYS A 148 24.84 18.56 -9.19
N LEU A 149 23.74 17.83 -9.34
CA LEU A 149 22.80 18.01 -10.43
C LEU A 149 21.85 19.21 -10.22
N GLU A 150 21.61 19.65 -8.99
CA GLU A 150 20.69 20.75 -8.67
C GLU A 150 21.07 22.06 -9.38
N THR A 151 22.36 22.37 -9.41
CA THR A 151 22.88 23.60 -10.05
C THR A 151 23.54 23.34 -11.40
N ALA A 152 23.47 22.11 -11.92
CA ALA A 152 24.19 21.74 -13.14
C ALA A 152 23.47 22.27 -14.39
N THR A 153 24.19 23.05 -15.20
CA THR A 153 23.72 23.48 -16.52
C THR A 153 24.01 22.45 -17.63
N ALA A 154 24.95 21.53 -17.38
CA ALA A 154 25.32 20.45 -18.27
C ALA A 154 25.79 19.22 -17.48
N LEU A 155 25.68 18.03 -18.09
CA LEU A 155 26.19 16.79 -17.51
C LEU A 155 27.72 16.76 -17.64
N THR A 156 28.43 16.73 -16.51
CA THR A 156 29.89 16.64 -16.48
C THR A 156 30.35 15.19 -16.43
N GLN A 157 31.60 14.94 -16.82
CA GLN A 157 32.19 13.60 -16.70
C GLN A 157 32.28 13.13 -15.24
N ASP A 158 32.39 14.08 -14.30
CA ASP A 158 32.38 13.83 -12.86
C ASP A 158 31.06 13.20 -12.40
N VAL A 159 29.93 13.82 -12.75
CA VAL A 159 28.58 13.28 -12.47
C VAL A 159 28.40 11.88 -13.07
N ILE A 160 28.88 11.67 -14.30
CA ILE A 160 28.80 10.35 -14.95
C ILE A 160 29.66 9.31 -14.22
N ASN A 161 30.80 9.71 -13.66
CA ASN A 161 31.66 8.82 -12.88
C ASN A 161 31.03 8.47 -11.53
N ASP A 162 30.40 9.42 -10.86
CA ASP A 162 29.69 9.17 -9.61
C ASP A 162 28.50 8.22 -9.81
N ILE A 163 27.73 8.39 -10.89
CA ILE A 163 26.65 7.45 -11.24
C ILE A 163 27.20 6.04 -11.50
N ARG A 164 28.39 5.92 -12.11
CA ARG A 164 29.06 4.61 -12.27
C ARG A 164 29.50 4.02 -10.94
N ARG A 165 29.99 4.87 -10.02
CA ARG A 165 30.34 4.45 -8.67
C ARG A 165 29.12 3.89 -7.94
N ILE A 166 28.00 4.62 -7.98
CA ILE A 166 26.71 4.14 -7.43
C ILE A 166 26.33 2.79 -8.05
N HIS A 167 26.39 2.66 -9.38
CA HIS A 167 26.07 1.40 -10.06
C HIS A 167 26.99 0.25 -9.67
N GLY A 168 28.25 0.55 -9.32
CA GLY A 168 29.24 -0.43 -8.87
C GLY A 168 29.10 -0.86 -7.41
N THR A 169 28.30 -0.15 -6.62
CA THR A 169 28.09 -0.41 -5.19
C THR A 169 26.73 -1.11 -4.97
N PRO A 170 26.70 -2.41 -4.65
CA PRO A 170 25.46 -3.12 -4.36
C PRO A 170 24.71 -2.48 -3.17
N GLY A 171 23.40 -2.31 -3.30
CA GLY A 171 22.56 -1.73 -2.24
C GLY A 171 22.55 -0.20 -2.15
N ALA A 172 23.52 0.51 -2.74
CA ALA A 172 23.58 1.98 -2.71
C ALA A 172 22.34 2.66 -3.33
N ILE A 173 21.62 1.94 -4.20
CA ILE A 173 20.33 2.36 -4.72
C ILE A 173 19.34 1.21 -4.78
N ALA A 174 18.08 1.55 -4.59
CA ALA A 174 16.95 0.66 -4.71
C ALA A 174 15.77 1.37 -5.38
N GLU A 175 15.06 0.63 -6.23
CA GLU A 175 13.77 1.02 -6.75
C GLU A 175 12.70 0.38 -5.86
N MET A 176 12.05 1.21 -5.05
CA MET A 176 11.20 0.76 -3.94
C MET A 176 9.78 0.39 -4.39
N SER A 177 9.42 0.41 -5.67
CA SER A 177 8.05 0.10 -6.05
C SER A 177 7.61 -1.32 -5.61
N PRO A 178 6.32 -1.55 -5.40
CA PRO A 178 5.81 -2.86 -4.96
C PRO A 178 6.31 -4.01 -5.82
N ARG A 179 6.62 -5.16 -5.18
CA ARG A 179 6.95 -6.41 -5.87
C ARG A 179 5.85 -6.83 -6.84
N ASP A 180 4.60 -6.70 -6.42
CA ASP A 180 3.44 -6.92 -7.27
C ASP A 180 2.35 -5.89 -6.97
N LYS A 181 2.14 -4.98 -7.92
CA LYS A 181 1.10 -3.95 -7.85
C LYS A 181 -0.32 -4.54 -7.83
N ARG A 182 -0.50 -5.82 -8.17
CA ARG A 182 -1.79 -6.54 -8.07
C ARG A 182 -2.15 -6.89 -6.62
N PHE A 183 -1.15 -7.02 -5.74
CA PHE A 183 -1.36 -7.30 -4.32
C PHE A 183 -1.36 -6.05 -3.43
N SER A 184 -1.02 -4.89 -3.99
CA SER A 184 -1.23 -3.58 -3.37
C SER A 184 -2.73 -3.28 -3.25
N ARG A 185 -3.39 -3.93 -2.28
CA ARG A 185 -4.79 -3.65 -1.93
C ARG A 185 -4.83 -2.28 -1.27
N ASP A 186 -5.73 -1.42 -1.74
CA ASP A 186 -6.07 -0.19 -1.04
C ASP A 186 -6.71 -0.57 0.30
N LYS A 187 -5.89 -0.58 1.36
CA LYS A 187 -6.30 -0.91 2.73
C LYS A 187 -7.08 0.22 3.35
N ARG A 188 -6.78 1.46 2.96
CA ARG A 188 -7.54 2.65 3.35
C ARG A 188 -8.99 2.52 2.92
N ARG A 189 -9.24 2.12 1.67
CA ARG A 189 -10.59 1.77 1.18
C ARG A 189 -11.26 0.74 2.08
N GLN A 190 -10.56 -0.36 2.41
CA GLN A 190 -11.10 -1.42 3.25
C GLN A 190 -11.54 -0.86 4.61
N TYR A 191 -10.68 -0.09 5.30
CA TYR A 191 -11.01 0.49 6.60
C TYR A 191 -12.13 1.54 6.56
N ILE A 192 -12.21 2.32 5.49
CA ILE A 192 -13.34 3.24 5.26
C ILE A 192 -14.65 2.47 5.17
N VAL A 193 -14.68 1.37 4.39
CA VAL A 193 -15.88 0.54 4.26
C VAL A 193 -16.21 -0.16 5.57
N GLU A 194 -15.23 -0.72 6.28
CA GLU A 194 -15.42 -1.32 7.60
C GLU A 194 -15.99 -0.30 8.61
N SER A 195 -15.46 0.92 8.64
CA SER A 195 -15.97 2.00 9.51
C SER A 195 -17.43 2.35 9.22
N CYS A 196 -17.81 2.39 7.94
CA CYS A 196 -19.20 2.58 7.55
C CYS A 196 -20.07 1.40 8.03
N CYS A 197 -19.58 0.16 7.94
CA CYS A 197 -20.31 -1.03 8.38
C CYS A 197 -20.48 -1.07 9.91
N TYR A 198 -19.45 -0.71 10.68
CA TYR A 198 -19.54 -0.58 12.13
C TYR A 198 -20.66 0.39 12.53
N ILE A 199 -20.64 1.60 11.97
CA ILE A 199 -21.64 2.63 12.28
C ILE A 199 -23.06 2.21 11.84
N TRP A 200 -23.17 1.53 10.70
CA TRP A 200 -24.45 0.99 10.24
C TRP A 200 -25.00 -0.07 11.20
N LYS A 201 -24.14 -0.95 11.69
CA LYS A 201 -24.49 -1.99 12.67
C LYS A 201 -24.85 -1.39 14.02
N ASP A 202 -24.13 -0.37 14.50
CA ASP A 202 -24.41 0.31 15.77
C ASP A 202 -25.71 1.11 15.74
N ALA A 203 -26.14 1.53 14.56
CA ALA A 203 -27.50 2.05 14.34
C ALA A 203 -28.58 0.95 14.33
N GLY A 204 -28.24 -0.31 14.62
CA GLY A 204 -29.14 -1.45 14.63
C GLY A 204 -29.57 -1.93 13.25
N ARG A 205 -28.87 -1.52 12.19
CA ARG A 205 -29.24 -1.84 10.80
C ARG A 205 -28.47 -3.07 10.29
N PRO A 206 -29.10 -3.91 9.46
CA PRO A 206 -28.45 -5.12 8.97
C PRO A 206 -27.45 -4.82 7.84
N LEU A 207 -26.37 -5.60 7.78
CA LEU A 207 -25.30 -5.49 6.79
C LEU A 207 -25.67 -6.19 5.48
N THR A 208 -26.65 -5.64 4.75
CA THR A 208 -27.22 -6.26 3.54
C THR A 208 -26.93 -5.45 2.28
N TYR A 209 -26.81 -6.16 1.16
CA TYR A 209 -26.75 -5.62 -0.20
C TYR A 209 -27.59 -6.49 -1.15
N THR A 210 -27.97 -5.96 -2.32
CA THR A 210 -28.77 -6.70 -3.30
C THR A 210 -27.95 -7.81 -3.96
N THR A 211 -28.52 -9.02 -4.03
CA THR A 211 -27.88 -10.20 -4.65
C THR A 211 -28.14 -10.33 -6.16
N TYR A 212 -28.98 -9.47 -6.74
CA TYR A 212 -29.21 -9.41 -8.19
C TYR A 212 -28.12 -8.57 -8.86
N SER A 213 -27.40 -9.15 -9.82
CA SER A 213 -26.69 -8.37 -10.83
C SER A 213 -27.71 -8.00 -11.90
N ASP A 214 -27.71 -6.77 -12.38
CA ASP A 214 -28.60 -6.28 -13.44
C ASP A 214 -28.30 -6.88 -14.84
N GLY A 215 -27.61 -8.01 -14.89
CA GLY A 215 -27.19 -8.70 -16.12
C GLY A 215 -26.06 -8.01 -16.88
N ARG A 216 -25.56 -6.85 -16.43
CA ARG A 216 -24.42 -6.18 -17.06
C ARG A 216 -23.09 -6.69 -16.46
N PRO A 217 -22.03 -6.85 -17.27
CA PRO A 217 -20.69 -7.02 -16.73
C PRO A 217 -20.36 -5.81 -15.84
N GLY A 218 -20.21 -6.02 -14.52
CA GLY A 218 -20.07 -4.94 -13.55
C GLY A 218 -21.38 -4.41 -12.95
N GLY A 219 -22.47 -5.19 -13.02
CA GLY A 219 -23.76 -4.82 -12.45
C GLY A 219 -23.66 -4.32 -11.02
N GLN A 220 -24.16 -3.09 -10.79
CA GLN A 220 -24.01 -2.40 -9.53
C GLN A 220 -24.86 -3.11 -8.47
N ARG A 221 -24.19 -3.74 -7.50
CA ARG A 221 -24.80 -4.10 -6.21
C ARG A 221 -25.32 -2.80 -5.59
N GLN A 222 -26.55 -2.84 -5.09
CA GLN A 222 -27.23 -1.69 -4.49
C GLN A 222 -27.74 -2.05 -3.11
N GLY A 223 -28.29 -1.06 -2.42
CA GLY A 223 -28.90 -1.23 -1.11
C GLY A 223 -28.63 -0.04 -0.21
N PRO A 224 -29.34 0.09 0.91
CA PRO A 224 -29.17 1.21 1.84
C PRO A 224 -27.71 1.39 2.30
N LEU A 225 -27.05 0.31 2.73
CA LEU A 225 -25.65 0.34 3.17
C LEU A 225 -24.69 0.68 2.01
N VAL A 226 -24.90 0.10 0.83
CA VAL A 226 -24.05 0.41 -0.34
C VAL A 226 -24.20 1.88 -0.72
N ASN A 227 -25.42 2.41 -0.73
CA ASN A 227 -25.69 3.82 -1.02
C ASN A 227 -25.07 4.76 0.03
N PHE A 228 -25.08 4.34 1.30
CA PHE A 228 -24.43 5.06 2.39
C PHE A 228 -22.92 5.13 2.20
N ILE A 229 -22.28 3.98 1.97
CA ILE A 229 -20.84 3.90 1.68
C ILE A 229 -20.47 4.78 0.48
N GLN A 230 -21.25 4.72 -0.61
CA GLN A 230 -21.01 5.56 -1.80
C GLN A 230 -21.14 7.06 -1.51
N ALA A 231 -22.09 7.46 -0.66
CA ALA A 231 -22.25 8.86 -0.26
C ALA A 231 -21.03 9.34 0.55
N VAL A 232 -20.57 8.54 1.51
CA VAL A 232 -19.38 8.80 2.31
C VAL A 232 -18.13 8.91 1.41
N VAL A 233 -17.90 7.91 0.54
CA VAL A 233 -16.74 7.87 -0.37
C VAL A 233 -16.69 9.13 -1.25
N LYS A 234 -17.82 9.57 -1.81
CA LYS A 234 -17.87 10.81 -2.61
C LYS A 234 -17.44 12.05 -1.83
N MET A 235 -17.76 12.13 -0.54
CA MET A 235 -17.42 13.28 0.31
C MET A 235 -15.91 13.34 0.61
N ILE A 236 -15.26 12.17 0.75
CA ILE A 236 -13.86 12.03 1.16
C ILE A 236 -12.87 11.81 0.00
N THR A 237 -13.29 12.05 -1.24
CA THR A 237 -12.47 11.91 -2.46
C THR A 237 -12.48 13.18 -3.29
N GLU A 238 -11.40 13.45 -4.04
CA GLU A 238 -11.28 14.59 -4.93
C GLU A 238 -10.64 14.22 -6.28
N PRO A 239 -11.38 14.30 -7.41
CA PRO A 239 -12.82 14.61 -7.50
C PRO A 239 -13.69 13.53 -6.83
N GLY A 240 -14.96 13.83 -6.55
CA GLY A 240 -15.87 12.87 -5.94
C GLY A 240 -15.99 11.58 -6.75
N GLN A 241 -15.50 10.47 -6.20
CA GLN A 241 -15.43 9.16 -6.84
C GLN A 241 -16.47 8.18 -6.26
N ILE A 242 -16.69 7.07 -6.96
CA ILE A 242 -17.53 5.94 -6.52
C ILE A 242 -16.73 4.65 -6.56
N LEU A 243 -16.98 3.76 -5.60
CA LEU A 243 -16.42 2.41 -5.65
C LEU A 243 -17.27 1.52 -6.58
N SER A 244 -16.71 0.42 -7.07
CA SER A 244 -17.54 -0.59 -7.73
C SER A 244 -18.43 -1.29 -6.70
N GLY A 245 -19.63 -1.72 -7.08
CA GLY A 245 -20.52 -2.46 -6.18
C GLY A 245 -19.92 -3.78 -5.71
N GLU A 246 -19.11 -4.42 -6.56
CA GLU A 246 -18.39 -5.65 -6.21
C GLU A 246 -17.26 -5.41 -5.20
N THR A 247 -16.54 -4.30 -5.35
CA THR A 247 -15.53 -3.84 -4.40
C THR A 247 -16.12 -3.63 -3.01
N ILE A 248 -17.28 -2.97 -2.93
CA ILE A 248 -18.01 -2.78 -1.66
C ILE A 248 -18.49 -4.12 -1.09
N ARG A 249 -19.02 -5.02 -1.93
CA ARG A 249 -19.46 -6.36 -1.52
C ARG A 249 -18.34 -7.14 -0.83
N VAL A 250 -17.18 -7.23 -1.49
CA VAL A 250 -16.02 -7.98 -0.97
C VAL A 250 -15.59 -7.44 0.40
N ASP A 251 -15.63 -6.11 0.59
CA ASP A 251 -15.28 -5.51 1.89
C ASP A 251 -16.34 -5.75 2.95
N ILE A 252 -17.64 -5.67 2.60
CA ILE A 252 -18.73 -6.00 3.54
C ILE A 252 -18.63 -7.47 3.97
N ASP A 253 -18.38 -8.39 3.05
CA ASP A 253 -18.25 -9.81 3.35
C ASP A 253 -17.02 -10.06 4.24
N GLY A 254 -15.88 -9.47 3.90
CA GLY A 254 -14.68 -9.54 4.74
C GLY A 254 -14.90 -8.99 6.15
N PHE A 255 -15.71 -7.93 6.27
CA PHE A 255 -16.10 -7.38 7.57
C PHE A 255 -17.01 -8.33 8.37
N ARG A 256 -17.99 -8.96 7.71
CA ARG A 256 -18.87 -9.96 8.35
C ARG A 256 -18.07 -11.16 8.85
N ASP A 257 -17.17 -11.69 8.03
CA ASP A 257 -16.30 -12.81 8.41
C ASP A 257 -15.42 -12.46 9.62
N LYS A 258 -14.94 -11.20 9.68
CA LYS A 258 -14.16 -10.69 10.82
C LYS A 258 -15.01 -10.64 12.10
N LEU A 259 -16.23 -10.12 12.03
CA LEU A 259 -17.14 -10.09 13.18
C LEU A 259 -17.47 -11.50 13.68
N GLU A 260 -17.74 -12.44 12.78
CA GLU A 260 -18.02 -13.83 13.12
C GLU A 260 -16.81 -14.48 13.82
N ARG A 261 -15.59 -14.20 13.35
CA ARG A 261 -14.35 -14.68 13.99
C ARG A 261 -14.12 -14.05 15.36
N GLU A 262 -14.26 -12.73 15.49
CA GLU A 262 -14.11 -12.03 16.78
C GLU A 262 -15.13 -12.55 17.81
N GLU A 263 -16.35 -12.85 17.38
CA GLU A 263 -17.35 -13.48 18.22
C GLU A 263 -16.92 -14.89 18.64
N GLN A 264 -16.45 -15.72 17.70
CA GLN A 264 -15.94 -17.06 18.01
C GLN A 264 -14.75 -17.05 18.98
N GLU A 265 -13.79 -16.14 18.78
CA GLU A 265 -12.61 -15.98 19.65
C GLU A 265 -13.00 -15.47 21.04
N ARG A 266 -13.95 -14.53 21.13
CA ARG A 266 -14.45 -14.02 22.41
C ARG A 266 -15.15 -15.10 23.24
N TRP A 267 -15.78 -16.06 22.57
CA TRP A 267 -16.46 -17.20 23.20
C TRP A 267 -15.61 -18.47 23.23
N ALA A 268 -14.37 -18.43 22.75
CA ALA A 268 -13.45 -19.55 22.86
C ALA A 268 -13.11 -19.80 24.33
N PRO A 269 -13.17 -21.06 24.81
CA PRO A 269 -12.65 -21.39 26.13
C PRO A 269 -11.19 -20.95 26.23
N PRO A 270 -10.73 -20.40 27.36
CA PRO A 270 -9.32 -20.05 27.52
C PRO A 270 -8.47 -21.29 27.23
N GLU A 271 -7.41 -21.12 26.44
CA GLU A 271 -6.43 -22.17 26.23
C GLU A 271 -5.83 -22.53 27.59
N LEU A 272 -6.35 -23.59 28.20
CA LEU A 272 -5.72 -24.23 29.34
C LEU A 272 -4.41 -24.79 28.80
N GLY A 273 -3.33 -24.01 28.93
CA GLY A 273 -1.99 -24.46 28.61
C GLY A 273 -1.78 -25.82 29.26
N ASN A 274 -1.49 -26.84 28.44
CA ASN A 274 -1.06 -28.15 28.91
C ASN A 274 0.24 -27.96 29.71
N GLN A 275 0.12 -27.70 31.01
CA GLN A 275 1.25 -27.70 31.94
C GLN A 275 1.59 -29.11 32.45
N TYR A 276 1.11 -30.15 31.77
CA TYR A 276 1.45 -31.54 32.07
C TYR A 276 1.63 -32.35 30.80
N THR A 277 2.81 -32.26 30.19
CA THR A 277 3.54 -33.38 29.57
C THR A 277 5.01 -33.03 29.49
#